data_AF-A0A1H8U110-F1
#
_entry.id   AF-A0A1H8U110-F1
#
_cell.length_a   1.000
_cell.length_b   1.000
_cell.length_c   1.000
_cell.angle_alpha   90.00
_cell.angle_beta   90.00
_cell.angle_gamma   90.00
#
_symmetry.space_group_name_H-M   'P 1'
#
loop_
_entity.id
_entity.type
_entity.pdbx_description
1 polymer ?
#
loop_
_entity_poly.entity_id
_entity_poly.type
_entity_poly.pdbx_seq_one_letter_code
_entity_poly.pdbx_strand_id
1 'polypeptide(L)'
;MLSDDSKFINDHFLDYTKKNFLKYFEKDIILKNEEYSNDSAGMGFYRLTYEYLSYQIIFEYERLRFTIRIKYKDAVSNFFAQHKELLNSLTEENINKSIFILKSDLKNNNLSFFYITKKGEIKKIEF
;
A
#
# COMPACT_ATOMS: atom_id res chain seq x y z
N MET A 1 26.99 0.43 -20.30
CA MET A 1 26.56 -0.68 -19.43
C MET A 1 27.34 -0.55 -18.13
N LEU A 2 26.71 0.02 -17.10
CA LEU A 2 27.21 -0.02 -15.73
C LEU A 2 26.14 -0.78 -14.95
N SER A 3 26.42 -2.05 -14.71
CA SER A 3 25.68 -2.93 -13.80
C SER A 3 26.06 -2.54 -12.37
N ASP A 4 25.44 -1.50 -11.84
CA ASP A 4 25.38 -1.35 -10.39
C ASP A 4 24.18 -2.19 -9.91
N ASP A 5 24.47 -3.43 -9.56
CA ASP A 5 23.63 -4.24 -8.66
C ASP A 5 23.63 -3.60 -7.26
N SER A 6 23.17 -2.35 -7.19
CA SER A 6 23.01 -1.63 -5.95
C SER A 6 21.87 -2.30 -5.18
N LYS A 7 22.23 -3.17 -4.24
CA LYS A 7 21.29 -3.80 -3.31
C LYS A 7 20.40 -2.71 -2.72
N PHE A 8 19.10 -2.96 -2.66
CA PHE A 8 18.15 -1.97 -2.18
C PHE A 8 18.37 -1.72 -0.68
N ILE A 9 18.42 -0.45 -0.27
CA ILE A 9 18.90 -0.07 1.08
C ILE A 9 17.96 -0.57 2.20
N ASN A 10 16.68 -0.79 1.90
CA ASN A 10 15.65 -1.17 2.87
C ASN A 10 15.04 -2.56 2.63
N ASP A 11 15.86 -3.51 2.18
CA ASP A 11 15.47 -4.91 1.92
C ASP A 11 14.72 -5.55 3.09
N HIS A 12 15.15 -5.29 4.33
CA HIS A 12 14.49 -5.80 5.53
C HIS A 12 13.00 -5.41 5.59
N PHE A 13 12.68 -4.14 5.40
CA PHE A 13 11.29 -3.66 5.46
C PHE A 13 10.49 -4.03 4.22
N LEU A 14 11.13 -4.08 3.05
CA LEU A 14 10.51 -4.58 1.83
C LEU A 14 10.05 -6.04 2.02
N ASP A 15 10.93 -6.91 2.50
CA ASP A 15 10.60 -8.31 2.79
C ASP A 15 9.59 -8.46 3.92
N TYR A 16 9.72 -7.65 4.98
CA TYR A 16 8.77 -7.65 6.09
C TYR A 16 7.35 -7.28 5.61
N THR A 17 7.22 -6.25 4.78
CA THR A 17 5.95 -5.82 4.19
C THR A 17 5.35 -6.95 3.33
N LYS A 18 6.15 -7.57 2.45
CA LYS A 18 5.71 -8.72 1.62
C LYS A 18 5.22 -9.89 2.48
N LYS A 19 5.97 -10.26 3.52
CA LYS A 19 5.58 -11.32 4.47
C LYS A 19 4.28 -11.00 5.19
N ASN A 20 4.03 -9.75 5.56
CA ASN A 20 2.78 -9.36 6.23
C ASN A 20 1.57 -9.43 5.30
N PHE A 21 1.70 -9.01 4.04
CA PHE A 21 0.63 -9.20 3.06
C PHE A 21 0.31 -10.69 2.89
N LEU A 22 1.32 -11.55 2.71
CA LEU A 22 1.12 -13.00 2.61
C LEU A 22 0.54 -13.60 3.90
N LYS A 23 0.96 -13.14 5.07
CA LYS A 23 0.45 -13.61 6.37
C LYS A 23 -1.04 -13.35 6.55
N TYR A 24 -1.52 -12.15 6.19
CA TYR A 24 -2.89 -11.73 6.47
C TYR A 24 -3.88 -11.97 5.33
N PHE A 25 -3.40 -11.96 4.09
CA PHE A 25 -4.23 -12.21 2.92
C PHE A 25 -4.04 -13.62 2.34
N GLU A 26 -3.03 -14.35 2.80
CA GLU A 26 -2.74 -15.71 2.37
C GLU A 26 -2.66 -15.84 0.84
N LYS A 27 -3.36 -16.83 0.27
CA LYS A 27 -3.42 -17.10 -1.17
C LYS A 27 -4.37 -16.18 -1.94
N ASP A 28 -5.11 -15.31 -1.26
CA ASP A 28 -6.13 -14.48 -1.90
C ASP A 28 -5.55 -13.21 -2.52
N ILE A 29 -4.31 -12.86 -2.17
CA ILE A 29 -3.60 -11.68 -2.69
C ILE A 29 -2.51 -12.10 -3.68
N ILE A 30 -2.35 -11.32 -4.75
CA ILE A 30 -1.35 -11.56 -5.79
C ILE A 30 -0.51 -10.30 -5.97
N LEU A 31 0.81 -10.39 -5.77
CA LEU A 31 1.74 -9.32 -6.11
C LEU A 31 1.81 -9.18 -7.64
N LYS A 32 1.47 -8.01 -8.17
CA LYS A 32 1.49 -7.71 -9.61
C LYS A 32 2.72 -6.92 -10.04
N ASN A 33 3.16 -5.99 -9.21
CA ASN A 33 4.32 -5.17 -9.50
C ASN A 33 5.11 -4.87 -8.24
N GLU A 34 6.44 -4.90 -8.36
CA GLU A 34 7.40 -4.51 -7.34
C GLU A 34 8.37 -3.52 -7.99
N GLU A 35 8.38 -2.29 -7.48
CA GLU A 35 9.26 -1.20 -7.93
C GLU A 35 10.13 -0.79 -6.75
N TYR A 36 11.42 -0.54 -6.99
CA TYR A 36 12.31 0.03 -5.99
C TYR A 36 13.36 0.93 -6.63
N SER A 37 13.85 1.89 -5.85
CA SER A 37 14.94 2.79 -6.24
C SER A 37 15.75 3.18 -5.01
N ASN A 38 17.05 3.37 -5.16
CA ASN A 38 17.94 3.90 -4.13
C ASN A 38 18.08 5.44 -4.19
N ASP A 39 17.49 6.10 -5.19
CA ASP A 39 17.67 7.53 -5.49
C ASP A 39 16.92 8.46 -4.52
N SER A 40 16.13 7.90 -3.60
CA SER A 40 15.40 8.65 -2.56
C SER A 40 16.31 9.05 -1.39
N ALA A 41 17.29 9.91 -1.67
CA ALA A 41 18.20 10.51 -0.67
C ALA A 41 18.91 9.47 0.22
N GLY A 42 19.27 8.31 -0.34
CA GLY A 42 19.93 7.23 0.39
C GLY A 42 19.03 6.45 1.36
N MET A 43 17.72 6.72 1.36
CA MET A 43 16.73 6.01 2.18
C MET A 43 15.95 4.96 1.38
N GLY A 44 16.11 4.96 0.06
CA GLY A 44 15.37 4.08 -0.81
C GLY A 44 13.87 4.41 -0.90
N PHE A 45 13.27 3.88 -1.95
CA PHE A 45 11.85 3.89 -2.23
C PHE A 45 11.45 2.48 -2.63
N TYR A 46 10.26 2.04 -2.23
CA TYR A 46 9.64 0.88 -2.86
C TYR A 46 8.13 1.03 -2.97
N ARG A 47 7.58 0.44 -4.02
CA ARG A 47 6.15 0.31 -4.23
C ARG A 47 5.80 -1.14 -4.52
N LEU A 48 4.81 -1.65 -3.79
CA LEU A 48 4.23 -2.97 -4.00
C LEU A 48 2.78 -2.79 -4.43
N THR A 49 2.46 -3.30 -5.62
CA THR A 49 1.09 -3.30 -6.15
C THR A 49 0.54 -4.71 -6.12
N TYR A 50 -0.51 -4.91 -5.35
CA TYR A 50 -1.19 -6.18 -5.19
C TYR A 50 -2.60 -6.12 -5.78
N GLU A 51 -3.10 -7.27 -6.21
CA GLU A 51 -4.51 -7.50 -6.52
C GLU A 51 -5.09 -8.45 -5.46
N TYR A 52 -6.26 -8.09 -4.93
CA TYR A 52 -7.02 -8.88 -3.96
C TYR A 52 -8.51 -8.74 -4.28
N LEU A 53 -9.17 -9.84 -4.65
CA LEU A 53 -10.55 -9.84 -5.14
C LEU A 53 -10.74 -8.82 -6.29
N SER A 54 -11.57 -7.79 -6.07
CA SER A 54 -11.84 -6.69 -7.01
C SER A 54 -11.05 -5.42 -6.71
N TYR A 55 -10.10 -5.49 -5.77
CA TYR A 55 -9.32 -4.35 -5.30
C TYR A 55 -7.87 -4.43 -5.76
N GLN A 56 -7.32 -3.27 -6.13
CA GLN A 56 -5.89 -3.07 -6.25
C GLN A 56 -5.37 -2.35 -5.01
N ILE A 57 -4.38 -2.92 -4.33
CA ILE A 57 -3.75 -2.36 -3.13
C ILE A 57 -2.34 -1.89 -3.51
N ILE A 58 -2.04 -0.63 -3.24
CA ILE A 58 -0.74 -0.02 -3.49
C ILE A 58 -0.15 0.37 -2.14
N PHE A 59 0.89 -0.35 -1.73
CA PHE A 59 1.75 0.03 -0.62
C PHE A 59 2.95 0.79 -1.18
N GLU A 60 3.19 1.99 -0.69
CA GLU A 60 4.30 2.82 -1.14
C GLU A 60 5.09 3.33 0.05
N TYR A 61 6.40 3.12 0.02
CA TYR A 61 7.34 3.61 1.00
C TYR A 61 8.25 4.68 0.39
N GLU A 62 8.37 5.81 1.08
CA GLU A 62 9.36 6.85 0.78
C GLU A 62 9.76 7.59 2.07
N ARG A 63 11.05 7.86 2.26
CA ARG A 63 11.57 8.74 3.34
C ARG A 63 11.05 8.38 4.74
N LEU A 64 11.22 7.12 5.17
CA LEU A 64 10.79 6.61 6.48
C LEU A 64 9.27 6.63 6.73
N ARG A 65 8.45 6.85 5.70
CA ARG A 65 7.00 6.81 5.79
C ARG A 65 6.44 5.91 4.71
N PHE A 66 5.26 5.36 4.95
CA PHE A 66 4.53 4.62 3.95
C PHE A 66 3.09 5.13 3.80
N THR A 67 2.49 4.79 2.67
CA THR A 67 1.07 5.01 2.39
C THR A 67 0.46 3.73 1.86
N ILE A 68 -0.85 3.58 2.08
CA ILE A 68 -1.64 2.50 1.50
C ILE A 68 -2.81 3.15 0.77
N ARG A 69 -2.89 2.88 -0.53
CA ARG A 69 -3.97 3.33 -1.40
C ARG A 69 -4.67 2.11 -1.99
N ILE A 70 -5.99 2.12 -1.96
CA ILE A 70 -6.81 1.05 -2.49
C ILE A 70 -7.59 1.60 -3.67
N LYS A 71 -7.58 0.92 -4.80
CA LYS A 71 -8.46 1.22 -5.94
C LYS A 71 -9.55 0.19 -6.06
N TYR A 72 -10.74 0.66 -6.41
CA TYR A 72 -11.89 -0.15 -6.75
C TYR A 72 -12.58 0.49 -7.96
N LYS A 73 -12.50 -0.16 -9.13
CA LYS A 73 -12.91 0.43 -10.42
C LYS A 73 -12.25 1.81 -10.61
N ASP A 74 -13.03 2.85 -10.90
CA ASP A 74 -12.56 4.23 -11.10
C ASP A 74 -12.42 5.03 -9.79
N ALA A 75 -12.64 4.40 -8.63
CA ALA A 75 -12.57 5.06 -7.33
C ALA A 75 -11.34 4.63 -6.53
N VAL A 76 -10.97 5.50 -5.60
CA VAL A 76 -9.79 5.35 -4.74
C VAL A 76 -10.16 5.56 -3.28
N SER A 77 -9.44 4.87 -2.42
CA SER A 77 -9.45 5.03 -0.97
C SER A 77 -8.02 5.26 -0.51
N ASN A 78 -7.82 6.23 0.38
CA ASN A 78 -6.57 6.41 1.11
C ASN A 78 -6.76 5.86 2.53
N PHE A 79 -5.98 4.86 2.89
CA PHE A 79 -6.09 4.16 4.17
C PHE A 79 -5.89 5.12 5.36
N PHE A 80 -4.77 5.85 5.39
CA PHE A 80 -4.45 6.74 6.52
C PHE A 80 -5.37 7.96 6.62
N ALA A 81 -6.05 8.35 5.54
CA ALA A 81 -7.10 9.38 5.61
C ALA A 81 -8.33 8.91 6.41
N GLN A 82 -8.58 7.59 6.45
CA GLN A 82 -9.69 6.96 7.17
C GLN A 82 -9.31 6.43 8.55
N HIS A 83 -8.01 6.23 8.79
CA HIS A 83 -7.45 5.76 10.07
C HIS A 83 -6.42 6.77 10.60
N LYS A 84 -6.90 7.95 11.02
CA LYS A 84 -6.06 9.09 11.45
C LYS A 84 -5.27 8.82 12.73
N GLU A 85 -5.71 7.83 13.50
CA GLU A 85 -5.08 7.35 14.72
C GLU A 85 -3.87 6.45 14.47
N LEU A 86 -3.69 5.95 13.23
CA LEU A 86 -2.57 5.08 12.88
C LEU A 86 -1.36 5.91 12.43
N LEU A 87 -0.18 5.46 12.87
CA LEU A 87 1.09 6.02 12.44
C LEU A 87 1.53 5.37 11.12
N ASN A 88 2.10 6.18 10.23
CA ASN A 88 2.59 5.73 8.94
C ASN A 88 4.12 5.79 8.83
N SER A 89 4.84 5.87 9.96
CA SER A 89 6.30 5.71 9.98
C SER A 89 6.67 4.26 9.70
N LEU A 90 7.78 4.05 9.00
CA LEU A 90 8.28 2.73 8.61
C LEU A 90 8.86 1.98 9.81
N THR A 91 8.00 1.28 10.55
CA THR A 91 8.36 0.34 11.62
C THR A 91 7.61 -0.97 11.39
N GLU A 92 8.16 -2.08 11.88
CA GLU A 92 7.51 -3.39 11.77
C GLU A 92 6.09 -3.38 12.39
N GLU A 93 5.95 -2.77 13.56
CA GLU A 93 4.67 -2.63 14.25
C GLU A 93 3.62 -1.92 13.40
N ASN A 94 3.97 -0.76 12.83
CA ASN A 94 3.04 0.02 12.02
C ASN A 94 2.66 -0.72 10.74
N ILE A 95 3.63 -1.35 10.06
CA ILE A 95 3.39 -2.15 8.86
C ILE A 95 2.44 -3.31 9.16
N ASN A 96 2.74 -4.11 10.20
CA ASN A 96 1.93 -5.26 10.60
C ASN A 96 0.50 -4.82 10.99
N LYS A 97 0.38 -3.76 11.80
CA LYS A 97 -0.92 -3.24 12.25
C LYS A 97 -1.75 -2.68 11.09
N SER A 98 -1.15 -1.88 10.20
CA SER A 98 -1.86 -1.33 9.04
C SER A 98 -2.34 -2.41 8.07
N ILE A 99 -1.51 -3.43 7.78
CA ILE A 99 -1.89 -4.51 6.86
C ILE A 99 -2.97 -5.41 7.48
N PHE A 100 -2.90 -5.69 8.79
CA PHE A 100 -3.95 -6.41 9.52
C PHE A 100 -5.30 -5.69 9.46
N ILE A 101 -5.32 -4.39 9.78
CA ILE A 101 -6.54 -3.58 9.75
C ILE A 101 -7.09 -3.48 8.33
N LEU A 102 -6.22 -3.25 7.34
CA LEU A 102 -6.61 -3.23 5.92
C LEU A 102 -7.33 -4.50 5.49
N LYS A 103 -6.84 -5.69 5.88
CA LYS A 103 -7.51 -6.97 5.57
C LYS A 103 -8.92 -7.01 6.17
N SER A 104 -9.07 -6.57 7.42
CA SER A 104 -10.36 -6.51 8.10
C SER A 104 -11.32 -5.56 7.38
N ASP A 105 -10.85 -4.37 7.03
CA ASP A 105 -11.70 -3.36 6.40
C ASP A 105 -12.17 -3.76 5.00
N LEU A 106 -11.29 -4.38 4.21
CA LEU A 106 -11.66 -4.91 2.90
C LEU A 106 -12.63 -6.10 3.01
N LYS A 107 -12.49 -6.94 4.05
CA LYS A 107 -13.42 -8.05 4.28
C LYS A 107 -14.81 -7.58 4.70
N ASN A 108 -14.88 -6.50 5.48
CA ASN A 108 -16.10 -6.00 6.09
C ASN A 108 -16.72 -4.80 5.33
N ASN A 109 -16.13 -4.39 4.20
CA ASN A 109 -16.53 -3.20 3.43
C ASN A 109 -16.52 -1.89 4.26
N ASN A 110 -15.53 -1.73 5.14
CA ASN A 110 -15.43 -0.57 6.03
C ASN A 110 -14.75 0.65 5.38
N LEU A 111 -14.20 0.50 4.17
CA LEU A 111 -13.54 1.60 3.47
C LEU A 111 -14.55 2.41 2.64
N SER A 112 -14.50 3.72 2.79
CA SER A 112 -15.12 4.65 1.85
C SER A 112 -14.23 4.83 0.62
N PHE A 113 -14.84 4.77 -0.56
CA PHE A 113 -14.16 4.99 -1.84
C PHE A 113 -14.67 6.26 -2.50
N PHE A 114 -13.78 6.99 -3.17
CA PHE A 114 -14.09 8.28 -3.79
C PHE A 114 -13.61 8.31 -5.24
N TYR A 115 -14.37 8.95 -6.12
CA TYR A 115 -14.01 9.20 -7.51
C TYR A 115 -14.21 10.67 -7.87
N ILE A 116 -13.55 11.11 -8.93
CA ILE A 116 -13.69 12.48 -9.47
C ILE A 116 -14.62 12.42 -10.68
N THR A 117 -15.68 13.21 -10.68
CA THR A 117 -16.60 13.30 -11.83
C THR A 117 -15.95 14.03 -13.00
N LYS A 118 -16.55 13.94 -14.20
CA LYS A 118 -16.12 14.74 -15.36
C LYS A 118 -16.14 16.26 -15.13
N LYS A 119 -16.87 16.73 -14.11
CA LYS A 119 -16.95 18.14 -13.71
C LYS A 119 -15.90 18.52 -12.63
N GLY A 120 -15.05 17.58 -12.21
CA GLY A 120 -14.05 17.80 -11.17
C GLY A 120 -14.56 17.64 -9.73
N GLU A 121 -15.79 17.17 -9.53
CA GLU A 121 -16.37 16.99 -8.19
C GLU A 121 -15.93 15.66 -7.58
N ILE A 122 -15.58 15.64 -6.28
CA ILE A 122 -15.30 14.40 -5.54
C ILE A 122 -16.62 13.81 -5.05
N LYS A 123 -16.89 12.54 -5.40
CA LYS A 123 -18.07 11.79 -4.95
C LYS A 123 -17.67 10.47 -4.29
N LYS A 124 -18.43 10.06 -3.28
CA LYS A 124 -18.29 8.76 -2.62
C LYS A 124 -19.04 7.67 -3.40
N ILE A 125 -18.52 6.43 -3.40
CA ILE A 125 -19.27 5.24 -3.84
C ILE A 125 -20.22 4.80 -2.73
N GLU A 126 -21.48 4.58 -3.10
CA GLU A 126 -22.48 3.87 -2.30
C GLU A 126 -22.50 2.40 -2.75
N PHE A 127 -22.49 1.46 -1.80
CA PHE A 127 -22.47 0.01 -2.05
C PHE A 127 -23.85 -0.62 -1.88
#